data_AF-A0A836HC06-F1
#
_entry.id   AF-A0A836HC06-F1
#
_cell.length_a   1.000
_cell.length_b   1.000
_cell.length_c   1.000
_cell.angle_alpha   90.00
_cell.angle_beta   90.00
_cell.angle_gamma   90.00
#
_symmetry.space_group_name_H-M   'P 1'
#
loop_
_entity.id
_entity.type
_entity.pdbx_description
1 polymer ?
#
loop_
_entity_poly.entity_id
_entity_poly.type
_entity_poly.pdbx_seq_one_letter_code
_entity_poly.pdbx_strand_id
1 'polypeptide(L)'
;MAASSNKIRRIGKRKGATLKDVNAWRWIKAAARNFKQEGKLFVPNCTEIMKSSHGRERAPQNPDWYYIRCAAVLRAIYLRPGVGYGGLSKRFGNKKNYGSRPEHTVSSSTGPLHWACKSLTKLGLVEPGAQSGQRLTRKGHKFADALAFQVQIRKFGQTKA
;
A
#
# COMPACT_ATOMS: atom_id res chain seq x y z
N MET A 1 -38.69 -0.02 12.73
CA MET A 1 -38.23 -0.45 11.39
C MET A 1 -37.17 0.53 10.88
N ALA A 2 -35.88 0.19 10.99
CA ALA A 2 -34.81 1.10 10.58
C ALA A 2 -34.72 1.14 9.04
N ALA A 3 -34.87 2.32 8.45
CA ALA A 3 -34.71 2.53 7.01
C ALA A 3 -33.34 2.00 6.57
N SER A 4 -33.34 1.05 5.62
CA SER A 4 -32.13 0.58 4.96
C SER A 4 -31.56 1.73 4.12
N SER A 5 -30.69 2.54 4.75
CA SER A 5 -29.97 3.62 4.08
C SER A 5 -29.17 3.02 2.93
N ASN A 6 -29.53 3.34 1.69
CA ASN A 6 -28.79 2.91 0.51
C ASN A 6 -27.44 3.66 0.47
N LYS A 7 -26.43 3.09 1.13
CA LYS A 7 -25.11 3.69 1.33
C LYS A 7 -24.25 3.76 0.06
N ILE A 8 -24.70 3.17 -1.05
CA ILE A 8 -23.99 3.16 -2.34
C ILE A 8 -24.88 3.83 -3.39
N ARG A 9 -24.61 5.10 -3.65
CA ARG A 9 -25.30 5.89 -4.68
C ARG A 9 -24.36 6.96 -5.23
N ARG A 10 -24.66 7.46 -6.42
CA ARG A 10 -23.96 8.64 -6.95
C ARG A 10 -24.34 9.86 -6.10
N ILE A 11 -23.37 10.73 -5.85
CA ILE A 11 -23.57 12.00 -5.12
C ILE A 11 -23.51 13.11 -6.15
N GLY A 12 -24.66 13.74 -6.45
CA GLY A 12 -24.77 14.81 -7.43
C GLY A 12 -24.25 14.39 -8.81
N LYS A 13 -23.41 15.24 -9.42
CA LYS A 13 -22.82 15.02 -10.76
C LYS A 13 -21.54 14.18 -10.76
N ARG A 14 -21.07 13.71 -9.59
CA ARG A 14 -19.81 12.97 -9.47
C ARG A 14 -19.94 11.55 -10.06
N LYS A 15 -19.17 11.26 -11.12
CA LYS A 15 -19.29 10.01 -11.89
C LYS A 15 -18.31 8.90 -11.49
N GLY A 16 -17.25 9.22 -10.72
CA GLY A 16 -16.23 8.26 -10.32
C GLY A 16 -15.45 8.63 -9.06
N ALA A 17 -14.50 7.77 -8.69
CA ALA A 17 -13.58 7.97 -7.58
C ALA A 17 -12.15 7.63 -7.99
N THR A 18 -11.22 8.39 -7.41
CA THR A 18 -9.78 8.16 -7.49
C THR A 18 -9.27 7.73 -6.11
N LEU A 19 -7.98 7.43 -6.03
CA LEU A 19 -7.34 6.97 -4.79
C LEU A 19 -7.54 7.88 -3.56
N LYS A 20 -7.72 9.20 -3.77
CA LYS A 20 -7.89 10.18 -2.68
C LYS A 20 -9.32 10.22 -2.13
N ASP A 21 -10.29 9.69 -2.87
CA ASP A 21 -11.71 9.81 -2.58
C ASP A 21 -12.28 8.71 -1.69
N VAL A 22 -11.42 7.77 -1.33
CA VAL A 22 -11.80 6.51 -0.70
C VAL A 22 -10.96 6.32 0.56
N ASN A 23 -11.54 5.61 1.53
CA ASN A 23 -10.82 5.28 2.75
C ASN A 23 -9.51 4.53 2.43
N ALA A 24 -8.41 5.06 2.97
CA ALA A 24 -7.06 4.58 2.68
C ALA A 24 -6.87 3.10 3.06
N TRP A 25 -7.37 2.67 4.22
CA TRP A 25 -7.23 1.29 4.69
C TRP A 25 -8.02 0.33 3.82
N ARG A 26 -9.25 0.70 3.43
CA ARG A 26 -10.08 -0.13 2.54
C ARG A 26 -9.42 -0.35 1.18
N TRP A 27 -8.80 0.68 0.62
CA TRP A 27 -8.05 0.55 -0.63
C TRP A 27 -6.81 -0.33 -0.47
N ILE A 28 -6.02 -0.12 0.59
CA ILE A 28 -4.80 -0.92 0.84
C ILE A 28 -5.15 -2.40 1.01
N LYS A 29 -6.21 -2.71 1.77
CA LYS A 29 -6.66 -4.09 1.99
C LYS A 29 -7.15 -4.75 0.69
N ALA A 30 -7.88 -4.02 -0.14
CA ALA A 30 -8.34 -4.52 -1.43
C ALA A 30 -7.20 -4.71 -2.44
N ALA A 31 -6.22 -3.79 -2.48
CA ALA A 31 -5.02 -3.93 -3.31
C ALA A 31 -4.15 -5.12 -2.86
N ALA A 32 -3.96 -5.31 -1.55
CA ALA A 32 -3.23 -6.46 -1.02
C ALA A 32 -3.90 -7.79 -1.40
N ARG A 33 -5.25 -7.83 -1.38
CA ARG A 33 -6.02 -8.99 -1.84
C ARG A 33 -5.82 -9.26 -3.33
N ASN A 34 -5.89 -8.23 -4.17
CA ASN A 34 -5.67 -8.39 -5.61
C ASN A 34 -4.26 -8.92 -5.91
N PHE A 35 -3.22 -8.41 -5.23
CA PHE A 35 -1.86 -8.93 -5.41
C PHE A 35 -1.72 -10.41 -5.03
N LYS A 36 -2.41 -10.84 -3.97
CA LYS A 36 -2.43 -12.24 -3.56
C LYS A 36 -3.20 -13.12 -4.55
N GLN A 37 -4.33 -12.64 -5.07
CA GLN A 37 -5.14 -13.35 -6.06
C GLN A 37 -4.45 -13.46 -7.42
N GLU A 38 -3.75 -12.40 -7.86
CA GLU A 38 -3.02 -12.41 -9.11
C GLU A 38 -1.81 -13.36 -9.08
N GLY A 39 -1.22 -13.62 -7.91
CA GLY A 39 -0.09 -14.54 -7.73
C GLY A 39 1.22 -14.13 -8.42
N LYS A 40 1.22 -13.00 -9.15
CA LYS A 40 2.38 -12.49 -9.92
C LYS A 40 3.37 -11.69 -9.08
N LEU A 41 3.01 -11.34 -7.85
CA LEU A 41 3.84 -10.50 -6.99
C LEU A 41 4.98 -11.35 -6.40
N PHE A 42 6.23 -10.98 -6.73
CA PHE A 42 7.40 -11.62 -6.16
C PHE A 42 7.51 -11.31 -4.66
N VAL A 43 7.37 -12.34 -3.82
CA VAL A 43 7.58 -12.26 -2.37
C VAL A 43 8.99 -12.78 -2.05
N PRO A 44 9.89 -11.94 -1.50
CA PRO A 44 11.22 -12.40 -1.11
C PRO A 44 11.18 -13.36 0.09
N ASN A 45 12.01 -14.41 0.08
CA ASN A 45 12.10 -15.38 1.18
C ASN A 45 12.45 -14.74 2.53
N CYS A 46 13.22 -13.65 2.52
CA CYS A 46 13.55 -12.92 3.75
C CYS A 46 12.31 -12.33 4.47
N THR A 47 11.16 -12.21 3.79
CA THR A 47 9.93 -11.66 4.39
C THR A 47 9.31 -12.55 5.47
N GLU A 48 9.64 -13.83 5.49
CA GLU A 48 9.15 -14.78 6.51
C GLU A 48 9.88 -14.62 7.85
N ILE A 49 11.16 -14.26 7.80
CA ILE A 49 12.04 -14.21 8.98
C ILE A 49 12.23 -12.76 9.48
N MET A 50 12.24 -11.77 8.57
CA MET A 50 12.63 -10.41 8.91
C MET A 50 11.54 -9.60 9.64
N LYS A 51 11.99 -8.66 10.47
CA LYS A 51 11.14 -7.57 10.97
C LYS A 51 11.05 -6.44 9.96
N SER A 52 9.96 -5.67 9.98
CA SER A 52 9.78 -4.53 9.07
C SER A 52 10.73 -3.36 9.34
N SER A 53 11.17 -3.19 10.59
CA SER A 53 12.21 -2.24 10.98
C SER A 53 12.93 -2.70 12.24
N HIS A 54 14.16 -2.22 12.45
CA HIS A 54 14.89 -2.42 13.70
C HIS A 54 14.21 -1.77 14.92
N GLY A 55 13.30 -0.82 14.67
CA GLY A 55 12.51 -0.18 15.71
C GLY A 55 11.34 -1.04 16.20
N ARG A 56 10.91 -2.05 15.45
CA ARG A 56 9.86 -2.98 15.91
C ARG A 56 10.50 -4.07 16.76
N GLU A 57 9.92 -4.32 17.92
CA GLU A 57 10.38 -5.37 18.83
C GLU A 57 10.16 -6.75 18.22
N ARG A 58 8.93 -7.01 17.73
CA ARG A 58 8.49 -8.29 17.17
C ARG A 58 8.28 -8.21 15.65
N ALA A 59 8.30 -9.38 14.99
CA ALA A 59 7.99 -9.51 13.57
C ALA A 59 6.50 -9.24 13.27
N PRO A 60 6.15 -8.85 12.03
CA PRO A 60 4.76 -8.71 11.63
C PRO A 60 4.01 -10.04 11.79
N GLN A 61 2.94 -10.05 12.58
CA GLN A 61 2.15 -11.27 12.87
C GLN A 61 1.22 -11.67 11.72
N ASN A 62 0.88 -10.74 10.83
CA ASN A 62 0.00 -11.02 9.71
C ASN A 62 0.79 -11.68 8.58
N PRO A 63 0.43 -12.88 8.09
CA PRO A 63 1.14 -13.54 6.99
C PRO A 63 1.10 -12.71 5.69
N ASP A 64 0.05 -11.93 5.48
CA ASP A 64 -0.12 -11.08 4.29
C ASP A 64 0.52 -9.69 4.44
N TRP A 65 1.39 -9.49 5.45
CA TRP A 65 1.95 -8.18 5.75
C TRP A 65 2.74 -7.57 4.58
N TYR A 66 3.38 -8.40 3.77
CA TYR A 66 4.18 -7.95 2.62
C TYR A 66 3.30 -7.43 1.48
N TYR A 67 2.18 -8.09 1.19
CA TYR A 67 1.18 -7.60 0.23
C TYR A 67 0.57 -6.26 0.68
N ILE A 68 0.25 -6.15 1.98
CA ILE A 68 -0.23 -4.91 2.59
C ILE A 68 0.84 -3.81 2.48
N ARG A 69 2.13 -4.17 2.67
CA ARG A 69 3.25 -3.24 2.54
C ARG A 69 3.37 -2.71 1.12
N CYS A 70 3.34 -3.60 0.12
CA CYS A 70 3.42 -3.23 -1.29
C CYS A 70 2.25 -2.32 -1.69
N ALA A 71 1.02 -2.64 -1.26
CA ALA A 71 -0.14 -1.78 -1.48
C ALA A 71 0.04 -0.40 -0.82
N ALA A 72 0.49 -0.34 0.43
CA ALA A 72 0.73 0.93 1.12
C ALA A 72 1.83 1.77 0.45
N VAL A 73 2.89 1.14 -0.06
CA VAL A 73 3.95 1.79 -0.84
C VAL A 73 3.42 2.31 -2.17
N LEU A 74 2.62 1.53 -2.90
CA LEU A 74 2.01 1.95 -4.16
C LEU A 74 1.14 3.21 -3.96
N ARG A 75 0.31 3.23 -2.91
CA ARG A 75 -0.46 4.42 -2.51
C ARG A 75 0.43 5.60 -2.15
N ALA A 76 1.58 5.33 -1.53
CA ALA A 76 2.51 6.39 -1.14
C ALA A 76 3.12 7.08 -2.36
N ILE A 77 3.50 6.30 -3.38
CA ILE A 77 4.06 6.78 -4.64
C ILE A 77 3.00 7.56 -5.44
N TYR A 78 1.74 7.07 -5.48
CA TYR A 78 0.64 7.80 -6.12
C TYR A 78 0.46 9.21 -5.53
N LEU A 79 0.58 9.36 -4.21
CA LEU A 79 0.40 10.65 -3.53
C LEU A 79 1.62 11.56 -3.64
N ARG A 80 2.82 10.99 -3.64
CA ARG A 80 4.10 11.69 -3.68
C ARG A 80 4.97 11.08 -4.77
N PRO A 81 4.80 11.49 -6.04
CA PRO A 81 5.67 11.05 -7.11
C PRO A 81 7.11 11.52 -6.86
N GLY A 82 8.10 10.70 -7.22
CA GLY A 82 9.52 10.99 -6.97
C GLY A 82 10.00 10.61 -5.56
N VAL A 83 9.19 9.88 -4.77
CA VAL A 83 9.61 9.45 -3.43
C VAL A 83 10.69 8.36 -3.52
N GLY A 84 11.83 8.60 -2.87
CA GLY A 84 12.90 7.60 -2.70
C GLY A 84 12.69 6.71 -1.48
N TYR A 85 13.59 5.74 -1.29
CA TYR A 85 13.54 4.80 -0.15
C TYR A 85 13.61 5.52 1.21
N GLY A 86 14.39 6.60 1.33
CA GLY A 86 14.45 7.40 2.55
C GLY A 86 13.12 8.10 2.89
N GLY A 87 12.39 8.59 1.88
CA GLY A 87 11.07 9.19 2.07
C GLY A 87 10.02 8.16 2.49
N LEU A 88 10.08 6.96 1.92
CA LEU A 88 9.27 5.82 2.36
C LEU A 88 9.65 5.38 3.79
N SER A 89 10.94 5.40 4.10
CA SER A 89 11.47 5.00 5.41
C SER A 89 10.94 5.88 6.54
N LYS A 90 10.87 7.20 6.31
CA LYS A 90 10.22 8.16 7.21
C LYS A 90 8.72 7.90 7.36
N ARG A 91 8.02 7.55 6.27
CA ARG A 91 6.57 7.27 6.29
C ARG A 91 6.21 6.05 7.14
N PHE A 92 7.02 5.01 7.09
CA PHE A 92 6.80 3.75 7.84
C PHE A 92 7.60 3.67 9.14
N GLY A 93 8.20 4.77 9.57
CA GLY A 93 8.94 4.88 10.82
C GLY A 93 8.08 4.55 12.04
N ASN A 94 8.75 4.41 13.18
CA ASN A 94 8.10 4.10 14.44
C ASN A 94 8.84 4.73 15.62
N LYS A 95 8.15 4.90 16.74
CA LYS A 95 8.78 5.22 18.01
C LYS A 95 9.37 3.91 18.57
N LYS A 96 10.69 3.90 18.85
CA LYS A 96 11.38 2.72 19.38
C LYS A 96 11.41 2.81 20.90
N ASN A 97 10.94 1.76 21.54
CA ASN A 97 11.03 1.57 22.98
C ASN A 97 12.46 1.13 23.36
N TYR A 98 13.03 1.78 24.37
CA TYR A 98 14.36 1.47 24.91
C TYR A 98 14.29 0.97 26.36
N GLY A 99 13.10 0.63 26.86
CA GLY A 99 12.88 0.21 28.24
C GLY A 99 12.85 1.43 29.18
N SER A 100 13.91 1.61 29.97
CA SER A 100 14.00 2.72 30.93
C SER A 100 14.38 4.06 30.30
N ARG A 101 14.98 4.06 29.10
CA ARG A 101 15.37 5.29 28.39
C ARG A 101 14.17 5.86 27.61
N PRO A 102 14.07 7.19 27.47
CA PRO A 102 13.02 7.82 26.67
C PRO A 102 12.95 7.26 25.25
N GLU A 103 11.73 7.20 24.72
CA GLU A 103 11.51 6.69 23.39
C GLU A 103 11.89 7.73 22.33
N HIS A 104 12.50 7.27 21.23
CA HIS A 104 12.86 8.13 20.09
C HIS A 104 12.25 7.61 18.79
N THR A 105 11.89 8.55 17.91
CA THR A 105 11.39 8.22 16.56
C THR A 105 12.55 7.71 15.71
N VAL A 106 12.40 6.49 15.19
CA VAL A 106 13.33 5.87 14.26
C VAL A 106 12.69 5.69 12.90
N SER A 107 13.51 5.84 11.86
CA SER A 107 13.09 5.55 10.49
C SER A 107 13.00 4.03 10.28
N SER A 108 12.16 3.59 9.36
CA SER A 108 12.02 2.16 9.08
C SER A 108 13.18 1.60 8.25
N SER A 109 13.40 0.29 8.31
CA SER A 109 14.42 -0.35 7.48
C SER A 109 14.10 -0.17 6.00
N THR A 110 15.08 0.28 5.22
CA THR A 110 14.92 0.51 3.78
C THR A 110 14.91 -0.79 2.97
N GLY A 111 15.46 -1.89 3.49
CA GLY A 111 15.48 -3.20 2.82
C GLY A 111 14.09 -3.70 2.39
N PRO A 112 13.11 -3.85 3.31
CA PRO A 112 11.74 -4.23 2.95
C PRO A 112 11.08 -3.28 1.93
N LEU A 113 11.40 -1.98 2.01
CA LEU A 113 10.86 -0.95 1.11
C LEU A 113 11.47 -1.05 -0.29
N HIS A 114 12.77 -1.32 -0.38
CA HIS A 114 13.45 -1.59 -1.65
C HIS A 114 12.83 -2.82 -2.32
N TRP A 115 12.68 -3.93 -1.58
CA TRP A 115 12.02 -5.11 -2.12
C TRP A 115 10.59 -4.83 -2.59
N ALA A 116 9.79 -4.09 -1.80
CA ALA A 116 8.43 -3.72 -2.20
C ALA A 116 8.40 -2.92 -3.51
N CYS A 117 9.28 -1.92 -3.67
CA CYS A 117 9.38 -1.17 -4.93
C CYS A 117 9.82 -2.08 -6.08
N LYS A 118 10.83 -2.94 -5.87
CA LYS A 118 11.33 -3.87 -6.89
C LYS A 118 10.24 -4.83 -7.37
N SER A 119 9.42 -5.36 -6.47
CA SER A 119 8.28 -6.22 -6.82
C SER A 119 7.19 -5.45 -7.58
N LEU A 120 6.90 -4.20 -7.21
CA LEU A 120 5.96 -3.35 -7.95
C LEU A 120 6.47 -2.94 -9.33
N THR A 121 7.78 -2.78 -9.50
CA THR A 121 8.42 -2.53 -10.80
C THR A 121 8.31 -3.74 -11.70
N LYS A 122 8.52 -4.96 -11.19
CA LYS A 122 8.31 -6.20 -11.96
C LYS A 122 6.87 -6.35 -12.46
N LEU A 123 5.88 -5.85 -11.70
CA LEU A 123 4.47 -5.83 -12.12
C LEU A 123 4.15 -4.72 -13.15
N GLY A 124 5.10 -3.81 -13.40
CA GLY A 124 4.93 -2.65 -14.28
C GLY A 124 4.02 -1.58 -13.70
N LEU A 125 3.82 -1.54 -12.38
CA LEU A 125 3.00 -0.53 -11.70
C LEU A 125 3.81 0.70 -11.30
N VAL A 126 5.10 0.52 -11.05
CA VAL A 126 6.05 1.56 -10.62
C VAL A 126 7.26 1.53 -11.56
N GLU A 127 7.79 2.69 -11.88
CA GLU A 127 9.02 2.86 -12.65
C GLU A 127 10.02 3.74 -11.88
N PRO A 128 11.33 3.56 -12.09
CA PRO A 128 12.30 4.52 -11.59
C PRO A 128 12.02 5.89 -12.22
N GLY A 129 12.02 6.95 -11.40
CA GLY A 129 11.83 8.31 -11.89
C GLY A 129 13.04 8.79 -12.72
N ALA A 130 12.80 9.68 -13.68
CA ALA A 130 13.85 10.18 -14.60
C ALA A 130 15.01 10.89 -13.88
N GLN A 131 14.73 11.61 -12.79
CA GLN A 131 15.76 12.33 -12.01
C GLN A 131 15.87 11.84 -10.57
N SER A 132 14.77 11.38 -9.96
CA SER A 132 14.81 10.87 -8.59
C SER A 132 13.66 9.93 -8.25
N GLY A 133 13.94 9.03 -7.31
CA GLY A 133 12.97 8.21 -6.61
C GLY A 133 12.16 7.28 -7.49
N GLN A 134 10.91 7.05 -7.07
CA GLN A 134 9.98 6.15 -7.74
C GLN A 134 8.79 6.93 -8.28
N ARG A 135 8.35 6.60 -9.50
CA ARG A 135 7.18 7.16 -10.15
C ARG A 135 6.17 6.07 -10.46
N LEU A 136 4.89 6.44 -10.48
CA LEU A 136 3.82 5.54 -10.87
C LEU A 136 3.73 5.47 -12.40
N THR A 137 3.58 4.28 -12.96
CA THR A 137 3.37 4.14 -14.41
C THR A 137 1.93 4.48 -14.78
N ARG A 138 1.65 4.67 -16.08
CA ARG A 138 0.27 4.81 -16.59
C ARG A 138 -0.60 3.60 -16.23
N LYS A 139 -0.02 2.39 -16.22
CA LYS A 139 -0.68 1.16 -15.77
C LYS A 139 -0.98 1.22 -14.26
N GLY A 140 -0.04 1.72 -13.45
CA GLY A 140 -0.23 1.94 -12.02
C GLY A 140 -1.34 2.92 -11.69
N HIS A 141 -1.46 4.04 -12.42
CA HIS A 141 -2.58 4.99 -12.27
C HIS A 141 -3.93 4.32 -12.57
N LYS A 142 -4.05 3.63 -13.71
CA LYS A 142 -5.27 2.89 -14.08
C LYS A 142 -5.66 1.86 -13.02
N PHE A 143 -4.69 1.08 -12.53
CA PHE A 143 -4.92 0.10 -11.48
C PHE A 143 -5.43 0.76 -10.19
N ALA A 144 -4.78 1.83 -9.74
CA ALA A 144 -5.12 2.49 -8.48
C ALA A 144 -6.53 3.09 -8.49
N ASP A 145 -6.91 3.77 -9.56
CA ASP A 145 -8.21 4.42 -9.68
C ASP A 145 -9.35 3.42 -9.93
N ALA A 146 -9.12 2.39 -10.75
CA ALA A 146 -10.10 1.32 -10.95
C ALA A 146 -10.43 0.61 -9.63
N LEU A 147 -9.40 0.34 -8.82
CA LEU A 147 -9.56 -0.29 -7.50
C LEU A 147 -10.23 0.66 -6.49
N ALA A 148 -9.93 1.96 -6.56
CA ALA A 148 -10.62 2.97 -5.75
C ALA A 148 -12.13 3.00 -6.03
N PHE A 149 -12.51 2.97 -7.31
CA PHE A 149 -13.92 2.91 -7.69
C PHE A 149 -14.59 1.62 -7.16
N GLN A 150 -13.94 0.45 -7.29
CA GLN A 150 -14.45 -0.82 -6.74
C GLN A 150 -14.70 -0.75 -5.23
N VAL A 151 -13.81 -0.11 -4.48
CA VAL A 151 -13.96 0.08 -3.03
C VAL A 151 -15.12 1.02 -2.70
N GLN A 152 -15.35 2.07 -3.49
CA GLN A 152 -16.47 2.98 -3.31
C GLN A 152 -17.82 2.26 -3.43
N ILE A 153 -17.95 1.38 -4.43
CA ILE A 153 -19.13 0.53 -4.63
C ILE A 153 -19.14 -0.73 -3.74
N ARG A 154 -18.22 -0.81 -2.77
CA ARG A 154 -18.06 -1.91 -1.80
C ARG A 154 -17.89 -3.30 -2.42
N LYS A 155 -17.35 -3.39 -3.63
CA LYS A 155 -16.99 -4.65 -4.28
C LYS A 155 -15.61 -5.11 -3.81
N PHE A 156 -15.53 -5.63 -2.58
CA PHE A 156 -14.26 -5.98 -1.95
C PHE A 156 -13.64 -7.30 -2.43
N GLY A 157 -14.29 -8.07 -3.30
CA GLY A 157 -13.78 -9.37 -3.72
C GLY A 157 -14.63 -10.07 -4.78
N GLN A 158 -15.20 -9.33 -5.73
CA GLN A 158 -15.87 -9.98 -6.86
C GLN A 158 -14.81 -10.43 -7.88
N THR A 159 -14.57 -11.73 -7.90
CA THR A 159 -13.88 -12.46 -8.95
C THR A 159 -14.60 -12.17 -10.28
N LYS A 160 -13.88 -11.65 -11.28
CA LYS A 160 -14.30 -11.91 -12.66
C LYS A 160 -13.93 -13.36 -12.91
N ALA A 161 -14.95 -14.22 -13.01
CA ALA A 161 -14.81 -15.50 -13.70
C ALA A 161 -14.36 -15.24 -15.14
#